data_AF-A0A2V5WR35-F1
#
_entry.id   AF-A0A2V5WR35-F1
#
_cell.length_a   1.000
_cell.length_b   1.000
_cell.length_c   1.000
_cell.angle_alpha   90.00
_cell.angle_beta   90.00
_cell.angle_gamma   90.00
#
_symmetry.space_group_name_H-M   'P 1'
#
loop_
_entity.id
_entity.type
_entity.pdbx_description
1 polymer ?
#
loop_
_entity_poly.entity_id
_entity_poly.type
_entity_poly.pdbx_seq_one_letter_code
_entity_poly.pdbx_strand_id
1 'polypeptide(L)' 'MSQKPRKIERLDFILAGAQKSGTTALHYFLSKHPDFTMGDQQEMHFFDDEEIFSGEVNYELLHKHFPPISPSTI' A
#
# COMPACT_ATOMS: atom_id res chain seq x y z
N MET A 1 -1.94 21.18 -19.28
CA MET A 1 -3.13 20.62 -18.60
C MET A 1 -2.64 19.85 -17.39
N SER A 2 -2.89 20.33 -16.17
CA SER A 2 -2.46 19.63 -14.94
C SER A 2 -3.46 18.52 -14.66
N GLN A 3 -3.05 17.26 -14.82
CA GLN A 3 -3.91 16.13 -14.49
C GLN A 3 -4.02 15.98 -12.96
N LYS A 4 -5.23 15.71 -12.47
CA LYS A 4 -5.51 15.55 -11.04
C LYS A 4 -4.89 14.23 -10.53
N PRO A 5 -4.27 14.20 -9.35
CA PRO A 5 -3.77 12.95 -8.77
C PRO A 5 -4.93 11.96 -8.55
N ARG A 6 -4.67 10.67 -8.79
CA ARG A 6 -5.65 9.59 -8.68
C ARG A 6 -5.45 8.79 -7.39
N LYS A 7 -6.55 8.32 -6.79
CA LYS A 7 -6.49 7.35 -5.68
C LYS A 7 -5.93 6.01 -6.17
N ILE A 8 -5.35 5.25 -5.25
CA ILE A 8 -4.97 3.87 -5.51
C ILE A 8 -6.22 3.00 -5.39
N GLU A 9 -6.50 2.22 -6.43
CA GLU A 9 -7.59 1.24 -6.47
C GLU A 9 -7.09 -0.21 -6.41
N ARG A 10 -5.77 -0.40 -6.57
CA ARG A 10 -5.12 -1.72 -6.57
C ARG A 10 -3.64 -1.58 -6.20
N LEU A 11 -3.15 -2.53 -5.41
CA LEU A 11 -1.73 -2.67 -5.09
C LEU A 11 -1.02 -3.51 -6.16
N ASP A 12 0.19 -3.11 -6.55
CA ASP A 12 1.01 -3.88 -7.50
C ASP A 12 1.83 -4.98 -6.80
N PHE A 13 2.16 -4.81 -5.52
CA PHE A 13 2.86 -5.79 -4.71
C PHE A 13 2.54 -5.62 -3.22
N ILE A 14 2.86 -6.63 -2.42
CA ILE A 14 2.71 -6.62 -0.96
C ILE A 14 3.98 -7.21 -0.33
N LEU A 15 4.50 -6.56 0.71
CA LEU A 15 5.50 -7.16 1.61
C LEU A 15 4.77 -8.00 2.67
N ALA A 16 4.39 -9.23 2.33
CA ALA A 16 3.69 -10.12 3.29
C ALA A 16 4.62 -10.57 4.44
N GLY A 17 5.93 -10.64 4.19
CA GLY A 17 6.94 -10.90 5.20
C GLY A 17 6.84 -12.26 5.90
N ALA A 18 7.65 -12.35 6.96
CA ALA A 18 7.54 -13.22 8.12
C ALA A 18 8.32 -12.53 9.27
N GLN A 19 7.97 -12.75 10.54
CA GLN A 19 8.63 -12.04 11.64
C GLN A 19 10.16 -12.28 11.63
N LYS A 20 10.95 -11.22 11.83
CA LYS A 20 12.43 -11.23 11.84
C LYS A 20 13.13 -11.54 10.50
N SER A 21 12.42 -11.42 9.38
CA SER A 21 13.00 -11.57 8.02
C SER A 21 13.57 -10.29 7.41
N GLY A 22 13.61 -9.18 8.15
CA GLY A 22 14.16 -7.90 7.66
C GLY A 22 13.18 -7.04 6.86
N THR A 23 11.87 -7.26 6.98
CA THR A 23 10.81 -6.49 6.30
C THR A 23 10.88 -5.00 6.59
N THR A 24 11.22 -4.59 7.81
CA THR A 24 11.40 -3.17 8.18
C THR A 24 12.49 -2.49 7.35
N ALA A 25 13.64 -3.15 7.15
CA ALA A 25 14.74 -2.62 6.36
C ALA A 25 14.36 -2.56 4.87
N LEU A 26 13.72 -3.60 4.34
CA LEU A 26 13.24 -3.61 2.97
C LEU A 26 12.21 -2.50 2.70
N HIS A 27 11.24 -2.32 3.61
CA HIS A 27 10.27 -1.24 3.55
C HIS A 27 10.96 0.13 3.51
N TYR A 28 11.94 0.34 4.38
CA TYR A 28 12.74 1.57 4.39
C TYR A 28 13.41 1.84 3.04
N PHE A 29 14.12 0.86 2.47
CA PHE A 29 14.81 1.06 1.19
C PHE A 29 13.84 1.29 0.02
N LEU A 30 12.73 0.55 -0.05
CA LEU A 30 11.73 0.74 -1.11
C LEU A 30 11.05 2.12 -1.01
N SER A 31 10.75 2.60 0.20
CA SER A 31 10.16 3.93 0.41
C SER A 31 11.05 5.09 -0.05
N LYS A 32 12.36 4.86 -0.24
CA LYS A 32 13.31 5.86 -0.72
C LYS A 32 13.46 5.87 -2.25
N HIS A 33 12.93 4.87 -2.94
CA HIS A 33 13.07 4.75 -4.37
C HIS A 33 11.95 5.52 -5.09
N PRO A 34 12.26 6.37 -6.10
CA PRO A 34 11.28 7.27 -6.72
C PRO A 34 10.14 6.55 -7.43
N ASP A 35 10.39 5.34 -7.94
CA ASP A 35 9.38 4.56 -8.68
C ASP A 35 8.46 3.72 -7.80
N PHE A 36 8.68 3.72 -6.48
CA PHE A 36 7.87 2.96 -5.53
C PHE A 36 7.09 3.91 -4.63
N THR A 37 5.81 3.59 -4.44
CA THR A 37 4.97 4.20 -3.41
C THR A 37 4.71 3.17 -2.33
N MET A 38 5.08 3.50 -1.10
CA MET A 38 4.82 2.67 0.08
C MET A 38 3.66 3.25 0.88
N GLY A 39 2.97 2.41 1.65
CA GLY A 39 1.97 2.87 2.62
C GLY A 39 2.60 3.68 3.75
N ASP A 40 1.79 4.50 4.42
CA ASP A 40 2.21 5.33 5.55
C ASP A 40 2.40 4.52 6.86
N GLN A 41 1.94 3.27 6.89
CA GLN A 41 2.04 2.37 8.02
C GLN A 41 2.64 1.02 7.61
N GLN A 42 3.48 0.47 8.49
CA GLN A 42 3.88 -0.93 8.46
C GLN A 42 2.80 -1.77 9.16
N GLU A 43 2.62 -3.01 8.72
CA GLU A 43 1.74 -4.00 9.37
C GLU A 43 0.28 -3.52 9.50
N MET A 44 -0.37 -3.24 8.36
CA MET A 44 -1.74 -2.73 8.31
C MET A 44 -2.81 -3.75 8.74
N HIS A 45 -2.42 -5.02 8.86
CA HIS A 45 -3.29 -6.14 9.22
C HIS A 45 -4.62 -6.25 8.44
N PHE A 46 -4.66 -5.70 7.23
CA PHE A 46 -5.88 -5.71 6.42
C PHE A 46 -6.21 -7.11 5.90
N PHE A 47 -5.20 -7.92 5.61
CA PHE A 47 -5.38 -9.23 4.96
C PHE A 47 -5.42 -10.42 5.95
N ASP A 48 -5.12 -10.19 7.23
CA ASP A 48 -5.10 -11.20 8.29
C ASP A 48 -6.14 -10.96 9.39
N ASP A 49 -6.93 -9.87 9.31
CA ASP A 49 -8.11 -9.66 10.14
C ASP A 49 -9.35 -10.30 9.49
N GLU A 50 -9.77 -11.46 10.01
CA GLU A 50 -10.93 -12.20 9.50
C GLU A 50 -12.25 -11.41 9.57
N GLU A 51 -12.38 -10.46 10.50
CA GLU A 51 -13.59 -9.65 10.65
C GLU A 51 -13.83 -8.75 9.44
N ILE A 52 -12.75 -8.28 8.80
CA ILE A 52 -12.80 -7.46 7.57
C ILE A 52 -13.41 -8.24 6.40
N PHE A 53 -13.24 -9.57 6.39
CA PHE A 53 -13.70 -10.45 5.32
C PHE A 53 -14.99 -11.22 5.66
N SER A 54 -15.61 -10.94 6.81
CA SER A 54 -16.86 -11.58 7.23
C SER A 54 -18.09 -11.20 6.37
N GLY A 55 -17.96 -10.20 5.49
CA GLY A 55 -19.03 -9.70 4.62
C GLY A 55 -18.50 -8.94 3.39
N GLU A 56 -19.19 -7.88 3.00
CA GLU A 56 -18.72 -6.99 1.92
C GLU A 56 -17.44 -6.25 2.37
N VAL A 57 -16.35 -6.47 1.65
CA VAL A 57 -15.02 -5.97 2.02
C VAL A 57 -14.89 -4.49 1.65
N ASN A 58 -14.62 -3.64 2.63
CA ASN A 58 -14.36 -2.22 2.41
C ASN A 58 -12.86 -1.95 2.17
N TYR A 59 -12.46 -1.92 0.90
CA TYR A 59 -11.07 -1.66 0.50
C TYR A 59 -10.59 -0.21 0.74
N GLU A 60 -11.46 0.75 1.04
CA GLU A 60 -11.00 2.09 1.45
C GLU A 60 -10.21 2.02 2.77
N LEU A 61 -10.44 1.00 3.60
CA LEU A 61 -9.63 0.73 4.81
C LEU A 61 -8.16 0.48 4.46
N LEU A 62 -7.87 -0.14 3.32
CA LEU A 62 -6.53 -0.39 2.79
C LEU A 62 -6.01 0.83 2.02
N HIS A 63 -6.79 1.35 1.08
CA HIS A 63 -6.32 2.36 0.12
C HIS A 63 -6.05 3.74 0.74
N LYS A 64 -6.68 4.09 1.87
CA LYS A 64 -6.45 5.37 2.57
C LYS A 64 -5.02 5.58 3.05
N HIS A 65 -4.24 4.51 3.17
CA HIS A 65 -2.87 4.53 3.66
C HIS A 65 -1.83 4.85 2.59
N PHE A 66 -2.26 5.01 1.33
CA PHE A 66 -1.37 5.30 0.21
C PHE A 66 -1.61 6.71 -0.31
N PRO A 67 -0.54 7.47 -0.61
CA PRO A 67 -0.70 8.77 -1.21
C PRO A 67 -1.30 8.64 -2.62
N PRO A 68 -2.07 9.65 -3.06
CA PRO A 68 -2.53 9.72 -4.45
C PRO A 68 -1.34 9.71 -5.41
N ILE A 69 -1.39 8.86 -6.42
CA ILE A 69 -0.35 8.79 -7.44
C ILE A 69 -0.62 9.84 -8.52
N SER A 70 0.45 10.51 -8.96
CA SER A 70 0.37 11.30 -10.18
C SER A 70 0.07 10.36 -11.35
N PRO A 71 -0.66 10.84 -12.38
CA PRO A 71 -0.80 10.05 -13.57
C PRO A 71 0.56 9.88 -14.23
N SER A 72 1.13 8.68 -14.10
CA SER A 72 2.36 8.31 -14.79
C SER A 72 2.13 8.48 -16.30
N THR A 73 2.89 9.38 -16.90
CA THR A 73 3.06 9.41 -18.36
C THR A 73 3.87 8.17 -18.72
N ILE A 74 3.18 7.13 -19.21
CA ILE A 74 3.79 6.05 -19.97
C ILE A 74 3.60 6.38 -21.44
#